data_AF-A0A2A4TLQ2-F1
#
_entry.id   AF-A0A2A4TLQ2-F1
#
_cell.length_a   1.000
_cell.length_b   1.000
_cell.length_c   1.000
_cell.angle_alpha   90.00
_cell.angle_beta   90.00
_cell.angle_gamma   90.00
#
_symmetry.space_group_name_H-M   'P 1'
#
loop_
_entity.id
_entity.type
_entity.pdbx_description
1 polymer ?
#
loop_
_entity_poly.entity_id
_entity_poly.type
_entity_poly.pdbx_seq_one_letter_code
_entity_poly.pdbx_strand_id
1 'polypeptide(L)'
;MHILIEHWTYKTSWLALTEQQRSEFLNQIGQSMAELEKAGVTTLGWGETDHTTDQPIPYDFIALWQGETEAALDLMLETIKKSGWYDYFDHVNTRTCLTEPGPILQKHILA
;
A
#
# COMPACT_ATOMS: atom_id res chain seq x y z
N MET A 1 -0.79 11.78 12.14
CA MET A 1 -1.15 11.57 10.72
C MET A 1 -1.20 10.08 10.46
N HIS A 2 -2.32 9.53 10.02
CA HIS A 2 -2.45 8.09 9.77
C HIS A 2 -1.90 7.75 8.38
N ILE A 3 -0.94 6.84 8.34
CA ILE A 3 -0.26 6.42 7.11
C ILE A 3 -0.42 4.92 6.92
N LEU A 4 -0.71 4.53 5.69
CA LEU A 4 -0.55 3.18 5.19
C LEU A 4 0.48 3.21 4.05
N ILE A 5 1.43 2.28 4.09
CA ILE A 5 2.38 2.02 3.02
C ILE A 5 2.14 0.61 2.54
N GLU A 6 1.71 0.48 1.29
CA GLU A 6 1.63 -0.79 0.59
C GLU A 6 3.00 -1.10 -0.02
N HIS A 7 3.42 -2.35 0.06
CA HIS A 7 4.60 -2.86 -0.62
C HIS A 7 4.20 -4.11 -1.41
N TRP A 8 4.55 -4.20 -2.69
CA TRP A 8 4.24 -5.39 -3.46
C TRP A 8 5.24 -5.73 -4.57
N THR A 9 5.20 -6.98 -5.00
CA THR A 9 5.87 -7.50 -6.21
C THR A 9 4.92 -8.46 -6.94
N TYR A 10 5.16 -8.69 -8.22
CA TYR A 10 4.34 -9.57 -9.04
C TYR A 10 4.48 -11.04 -8.63
N LYS A 11 3.37 -11.74 -8.47
CA LYS A 11 3.36 -13.21 -8.49
C LYS A 11 3.42 -13.73 -9.92
N THR A 12 3.80 -14.99 -10.07
CA THR A 12 3.72 -15.69 -11.37
C THR A 12 2.31 -15.68 -11.96
N SER A 13 1.26 -15.71 -11.13
CA SER A 13 -0.14 -15.63 -11.56
C SER A 13 -0.43 -14.35 -12.33
N TRP A 14 0.09 -13.20 -11.88
CA TRP A 14 -0.01 -11.93 -12.61
C TRP A 14 0.77 -11.95 -13.92
N LEU A 15 1.99 -12.50 -13.88
CA LEU A 15 2.87 -12.58 -15.05
C LEU A 15 2.29 -13.50 -16.14
N ALA A 16 1.44 -14.46 -15.77
CA ALA A 16 0.75 -15.36 -16.70
C ALA A 16 -0.48 -14.73 -17.39
N LEU A 17 -1.01 -13.61 -16.87
CA LEU A 17 -2.16 -12.93 -17.48
C LEU A 17 -1.78 -12.27 -18.80
N THR A 18 -2.75 -12.20 -19.72
CA THR A 18 -2.65 -11.38 -20.94
C THR A 18 -2.74 -9.89 -20.62
N GLU A 19 -2.30 -9.04 -21.55
CA GLU A 19 -2.42 -7.59 -21.43
C GLU A 19 -3.87 -7.14 -21.21
N GLN A 20 -4.82 -7.76 -21.91
CA GLN A 20 -6.24 -7.47 -21.75
C GLN A 20 -6.72 -7.79 -20.32
N GLN A 21 -6.37 -8.97 -19.78
CA GLN A 21 -6.75 -9.36 -18.42
C GLN A 21 -6.17 -8.41 -17.37
N ARG A 22 -4.90 -7.98 -17.54
CA ARG A 22 -4.28 -6.99 -16.66
C ARG A 22 -4.98 -5.64 -16.73
N SER A 23 -5.31 -5.18 -17.94
CA SER A 23 -6.02 -3.92 -18.17
C SER A 23 -7.41 -3.94 -17.52
N GLU A 24 -8.18 -5.01 -17.72
CA GLU A 24 -9.50 -5.19 -17.09
C GLU A 24 -9.42 -5.17 -15.57
N PHE A 25 -8.44 -5.87 -14.98
CA PHE A 25 -8.22 -5.88 -13.53
C PHE A 25 -7.84 -4.48 -13.00
N LEU A 26 -6.87 -3.80 -13.62
CA LEU A 26 -6.45 -2.47 -13.17
C LEU A 26 -7.55 -1.42 -13.31
N ASN A 27 -8.41 -1.53 -14.32
CA ASN A 27 -9.57 -0.65 -14.46
C ASN A 27 -10.56 -0.81 -13.30
N GLN A 28 -10.75 -2.03 -12.78
CA GLN A 28 -11.57 -2.27 -11.60
C GLN A 28 -10.95 -1.62 -10.34
N ILE A 29 -9.63 -1.75 -10.17
CA ILE A 29 -8.90 -1.10 -9.06
C ILE A 29 -9.06 0.42 -9.10
N GLY A 30 -8.94 1.04 -10.29
CA GLY A 30 -9.09 2.48 -10.45
C GLY A 30 -10.46 3.01 -10.02
N GLN A 31 -11.53 2.21 -10.18
CA GLN A 31 -12.87 2.58 -9.70
C GLN A 31 -12.95 2.58 -8.17
N SER A 32 -12.37 1.58 -7.52
CA SER A 32 -12.32 1.50 -6.06
C SER A 32 -11.52 2.64 -5.42
N MET A 33 -10.47 3.14 -6.08
CA MET A 33 -9.70 4.28 -5.58
C MET A 33 -10.54 5.56 -5.43
N ALA A 34 -11.47 5.82 -6.35
CA ALA A 34 -12.36 6.99 -6.27
C ALA A 34 -13.36 6.91 -5.10
N GLU A 35 -13.70 5.70 -4.64
CA GLU A 35 -14.54 5.51 -3.45
C GLU A 35 -13.75 5.73 -2.16
N LEU A 36 -12.50 5.29 -2.13
CA LEU A 36 -11.58 5.51 -1.00
C LEU A 36 -11.28 6.98 -0.78
N GLU A 37 -11.12 7.77 -1.85
CA GLU A 37 -10.94 9.22 -1.75
C GLU A 37 -12.11 9.90 -1.03
N LYS A 38 -13.35 9.54 -1.39
CA LYS A 38 -14.56 10.05 -0.72
C LYS A 38 -14.66 9.63 0.75
N ALA A 39 -13.98 8.55 1.13
CA ALA A 39 -13.93 8.05 2.49
C ALA A 39 -12.77 8.64 3.33
N GLY A 40 -12.05 9.62 2.80
CA GLY A 40 -10.98 10.32 3.52
C GLY A 40 -9.61 9.65 3.39
N VAL A 41 -9.37 8.90 2.30
CA VAL A 41 -8.05 8.35 1.96
C VAL A 41 -7.44 9.13 0.81
N THR A 42 -6.27 9.72 1.00
CA THR A 42 -5.54 10.45 -0.03
C THR A 42 -4.28 9.69 -0.44
N THR A 43 -4.06 9.52 -1.74
CA THR A 43 -2.79 9.00 -2.26
C THR A 43 -1.71 10.08 -2.15
N LEU A 44 -0.60 9.75 -1.50
CA LEU A 44 0.60 10.61 -1.45
C LEU A 44 1.52 10.35 -2.64
N GLY A 45 1.51 9.13 -3.17
CA GLY A 45 2.33 8.77 -4.32
C GLY A 45 2.54 7.27 -4.44
N TRP A 46 3.03 6.87 -5.61
CA TRP A 46 3.40 5.51 -5.98
C TRP A 46 4.82 5.54 -6.53
N GLY A 47 5.55 4.44 -6.37
CA GLY A 47 6.92 4.36 -6.88
C GLY A 47 7.43 2.93 -7.01
N GLU A 48 8.48 2.80 -7.81
CA GLU A 48 9.31 1.60 -7.86
C GLU A 48 10.41 1.70 -6.80
N THR A 49 10.71 0.57 -6.16
CA THR A 49 11.81 0.48 -5.21
C THR A 49 13.14 0.56 -5.97
N ASP A 50 14.00 1.49 -5.56
CA ASP A 50 15.40 1.51 -6.02
C ASP A 50 16.22 0.48 -5.24
N HIS A 51 16.36 -0.71 -5.84
CA HIS A 51 17.12 -1.83 -5.29
C HIS A 51 18.65 -1.58 -5.20
N THR A 52 19.14 -0.44 -5.69
CA THR A 52 20.55 -0.03 -5.50
C THR A 52 20.78 0.72 -4.18
N THR A 53 19.71 1.11 -3.49
CA THR A 53 19.77 1.70 -2.15
C THR A 53 20.37 0.72 -1.14
N ASP A 54 21.13 1.21 -0.15
CA ASP A 54 21.59 0.36 0.95
C ASP A 54 20.39 -0.19 1.74
N GLN A 55 20.38 -1.51 1.96
CA GLN A 55 19.29 -2.26 2.61
C GLN A 55 17.89 -1.96 2.00
N PRO A 56 17.66 -2.25 0.70
CA PRO A 56 16.37 -2.00 0.10
C PRO A 56 15.33 -2.97 0.66
N ILE A 57 14.06 -2.55 0.66
CA ILE A 57 12.96 -3.46 0.97
C ILE A 57 12.84 -4.53 -0.14
N PRO A 58 12.56 -5.82 0.18
CA PRO A 58 12.47 -6.87 -0.83
C PRO A 58 11.14 -6.87 -1.62
N TYR A 59 10.64 -5.70 -2.01
CA TYR A 59 9.44 -5.53 -2.83
C TYR A 59 9.71 -4.51 -3.93
N ASP A 60 9.10 -4.68 -5.11
CA ASP A 60 9.42 -3.88 -6.30
C ASP A 60 8.68 -2.53 -6.33
N PHE A 61 7.55 -2.43 -5.65
CA PHE A 61 6.69 -1.27 -5.71
C PHE A 61 6.21 -0.84 -4.33
N ILE A 62 5.92 0.45 -4.21
CA ILE A 62 5.30 1.06 -3.04
C ILE A 62 4.15 2.00 -3.41
N ALA A 63 3.17 2.12 -2.52
CA ALA A 63 2.17 3.17 -2.54
C ALA A 63 2.00 3.74 -1.14
N LEU A 64 1.95 5.07 -1.03
CA LEU A 64 1.80 5.77 0.24
C LEU A 64 0.43 6.43 0.29
N TRP A 65 -0.25 6.24 1.42
CA TRP A 65 -1.60 6.71 1.64
C TRP A 65 -1.71 7.42 2.96
N GLN A 66 -2.42 8.53 2.94
CA GLN A 66 -2.82 9.27 4.13
C GLN A 66 -4.29 9.03 4.39
N GLY A 67 -4.63 8.55 5.58
CA GLY A 67 -6.00 8.51 6.07
C GLY A 67 -6.29 9.70 6.97
N GLU A 68 -7.45 10.34 6.78
CA GLU A 68 -7.98 11.33 7.73
C GLU A 68 -8.26 10.68 9.10
N THR A 69 -8.66 9.42 9.09
CA THR A 69 -8.95 8.63 10.29
C THR A 69 -8.38 7.22 10.19
N GLU A 70 -8.29 6.54 11.33
CA GLU A 70 -7.99 5.11 11.40
C GLU A 70 -9.03 4.29 10.62
N ALA A 71 -10.32 4.60 10.75
CA ALA A 71 -11.40 3.90 10.04
C ALA A 71 -11.30 4.03 8.51
N ALA A 72 -10.81 5.16 8.00
CA ALA A 72 -10.56 5.34 6.57
C ALA A 72 -9.51 4.34 6.05
N LEU A 73 -8.43 4.12 6.83
CA LEU A 73 -7.42 3.11 6.49
C LEU A 73 -7.92 1.67 6.67
N ASP A 74 -8.83 1.43 7.62
CA ASP A 74 -9.46 0.11 7.74
C ASP A 74 -10.30 -0.23 6.50
N LEU A 75 -11.09 0.72 6.02
CA LEU A 75 -11.84 0.58 4.77
C LEU A 75 -10.91 0.31 3.59
N MET A 76 -9.78 1.01 3.52
CA MET A 76 -8.77 0.78 2.49
C MET A 76 -8.24 -0.67 2.50
N LEU A 77 -7.85 -1.18 3.67
CA LEU A 77 -7.36 -2.55 3.83
C LEU A 77 -8.42 -3.59 3.43
N GLU A 78 -9.68 -3.34 3.79
CA GLU A 78 -10.80 -4.18 3.35
C GLU A 78 -10.99 -4.15 1.84
N THR A 79 -10.89 -2.98 1.21
CA THR A 79 -11.04 -2.82 -0.24
C THR A 79 -9.94 -3.56 -1.00
N ILE A 80 -8.67 -3.45 -0.55
CA ILE A 80 -7.55 -4.22 -1.13
C ILE A 80 -7.82 -5.73 -1.02
N LYS A 81 -8.27 -6.18 0.16
CA LYS A 81 -8.57 -7.61 0.37
C LYS A 81 -9.71 -8.09 -0.54
N LYS A 82 -10.75 -7.28 -0.74
CA LYS A 82 -11.92 -7.61 -1.57
C LYS A 82 -11.64 -7.55 -3.07
N SER A 83 -10.62 -6.81 -3.51
CA SER A 83 -10.32 -6.64 -4.93
C SER A 83 -9.65 -7.84 -5.60
N GLY A 84 -9.22 -8.85 -4.82
CA GLY A 84 -8.44 -9.97 -5.34
C GLY A 84 -6.96 -9.63 -5.55
N TRP A 85 -6.49 -8.48 -5.07
CA TRP A 85 -5.10 -8.03 -5.21
C TRP A 85 -4.08 -9.10 -4.79
N TYR A 86 -4.33 -9.76 -3.66
CA TYR A 86 -3.41 -10.76 -3.10
C TYR A 86 -3.28 -12.04 -3.94
N ASP A 87 -4.15 -12.28 -4.91
CA ASP A 87 -4.05 -13.43 -5.82
C ASP A 87 -2.94 -13.22 -6.87
N TYR A 88 -2.61 -11.96 -7.15
CA TYR A 88 -1.70 -11.55 -8.21
C TYR A 88 -0.39 -10.95 -7.70
N PHE A 89 -0.37 -10.49 -6.46
CA PHE A 89 0.77 -9.80 -5.88
C PHE A 89 1.18 -10.39 -4.53
N ASP A 90 2.48 -10.55 -4.33
CA ASP A 90 3.03 -10.71 -2.98
C ASP A 90 3.04 -9.33 -2.35
N HIS A 91 2.34 -9.19 -1.23
CA HIS A 91 1.97 -7.89 -0.71
C HIS A 91 2.04 -7.86 0.80
N VAL A 92 2.60 -6.78 1.34
CA VAL A 92 2.62 -6.48 2.77
C VAL A 92 2.30 -5.00 3.01
N ASN A 93 1.82 -4.72 4.21
CA ASN A 93 1.39 -3.39 4.62
C ASN A 93 2.18 -2.91 5.83
N THR A 94 2.61 -1.65 5.79
CA THR A 94 3.08 -0.91 6.96
C THR A 94 2.02 0.12 7.34
N ARG A 95 1.42 -0.03 8.51
CA ARG A 95 0.49 0.97 9.06
C ARG A 95 1.11 1.70 10.23
N THR A 96 1.01 3.02 10.26
CA THR A 96 1.57 3.82 11.35
C THR A 96 0.80 5.11 11.57
N CYS A 97 0.93 5.68 12.77
CA CYS A 97 0.53 7.05 13.05
C CYS A 97 1.80 7.87 13.29
N LEU A 98 2.11 8.79 12.38
CA LEU A 98 3.32 9.60 12.48
C LEU A 98 3.25 10.51 13.71
N THR A 99 4.39 10.60 14.39
CA THR A 99 4.67 11.48 15.51
C THR A 99 6.12 12.00 15.37
N GLU A 100 6.49 12.94 16.22
CA GLU A 100 7.85 13.47 16.24
C GLU A 100 8.88 12.39 16.60
N PRO A 101 10.17 12.54 16.22
CA PRO A 101 11.18 11.52 16.49
C PRO A 101 11.35 11.16 17.97
N GLY A 102 11.25 12.16 18.88
CA GLY A 102 11.51 11.99 20.32
C GLY A 102 10.73 10.84 20.98
N PRO A 103 9.38 10.82 20.89
CA PRO A 103 8.57 9.72 21.39
C PRO A 103 8.94 8.32 20.86
N ILE A 104 9.37 8.21 19.59
CA ILE A 104 9.79 6.92 19.02
C ILE A 104 11.17 6.53 19.55
N LEU A 105 12.14 7.45 19.53
CA LEU A 105 13.49 7.20 20.04
C LEU A 105 13.48 6.78 21.51
N GLN A 106 12.62 7.38 22.34
CA GLN A 106 12.47 7.02 23.75
C GLN A 106 12.06 5.55 23.96
N LYS A 107 11.28 4.95 23.03
CA LYS A 107 10.87 3.54 23.14
C LYS A 107 12.06 2.59 23.05
N HIS A 108 13.12 2.94 22.31
CA HIS A 108 14.32 2.10 22.18
C HIS A 108 15.20 2.13 23.44
N ILE A 109 15.08 3.16 24.29
CA ILE A 109 15.78 3.25 25.57
C ILE A 109 15.08 2.40 26.64
N LEU A 110 13.76 2.29 26.54
CA LEU A 110 12.91 1.63 27.54
C LEU A 110 12.64 0.14 27.22
N ALA A 111 13.09 -0.33 26.05
CA ALA A 111 12.90 -1.71 25.58
C ALA A 111 13.92 -2.69 26.16
#